data_AF-A0A1G9VJ22-F1
#
_entry.id   AF-A0A1G9VJ22-F1
#
_cell.length_a   1.000
_cell.length_b   1.000
_cell.length_c   1.000
_cell.angle_alpha   90.00
_cell.angle_beta   90.00
_cell.angle_gamma   90.00
#
_symmetry.space_group_name_H-M   'P 1'
#
loop_
_entity.id
_entity.type
_entity.pdbx_description
1 polymer ?
#
loop_
_entity_poly.entity_id
_entity_poly.type
_entity_poly.pdbx_seq_one_letter_code
_entity_poly.pdbx_strand_id
1 'polypeptide(L)'
;MPSPLLKRIARIFTSAAKETITDVLEEELATREKSRKRSAYRPTAKPAGTAKRATRTASPDSARSPRAGAHDGIGVYDVASLGLPKFTYSPDPDGDADPGEVVWTWVPFEEDAAQGKDRPVLVLARHGKRLVVSQLTSKDHDLDAAQEARWGRYWHDVGTGPWDPKGRPSEVRLDRLLLVEPDVVRREGAAMKRSTFDGVVVALRAHWA
;
A
#
# COMPACT_ATOMS: atom_id res chain seq x y z
N MET A 1 -2.05 39.07 42.30
CA MET A 1 -0.89 39.80 41.75
C MET A 1 -0.52 39.18 40.41
N PRO A 2 -0.94 39.74 39.27
CA PRO A 2 -0.50 39.29 37.95
C PRO A 2 0.81 40.00 37.56
N SER A 3 1.89 39.24 37.37
CA SER A 3 3.16 39.76 36.83
C SER A 3 3.28 39.42 35.33
N PRO A 4 3.34 40.43 34.43
CA PRO A 4 3.61 40.22 33.00
C PRO A 4 5.11 40.27 32.68
N LEU A 5 5.45 40.24 31.38
CA LEU A 5 6.79 40.44 30.76
C LEU A 5 7.67 39.16 30.72
N LEU A 6 8.48 38.88 29.69
CA LEU A 6 8.98 39.73 28.60
C LEU A 6 8.77 39.16 27.17
N LYS A 7 8.98 40.04 26.17
CA LYS A 7 8.91 39.78 24.73
C LYS A 7 10.28 39.47 24.12
N ARG A 8 10.28 38.62 23.08
CA ARG A 8 11.11 38.62 21.84
C ARG A 8 12.48 39.34 21.82
N ILE A 9 13.51 38.59 21.38
CA ILE A 9 14.64 39.04 20.51
C ILE A 9 14.83 37.91 19.46
N ALA A 10 14.37 38.06 18.21
CA ALA A 10 15.15 38.48 17.02
C ALA A 10 16.34 37.55 16.69
N ARG A 11 16.19 36.61 15.74
CA ARG A 11 16.57 36.72 14.30
C ARG A 11 18.04 37.04 14.03
N ILE A 12 18.71 36.14 13.30
CA ILE A 12 19.34 36.34 11.97
C ILE A 12 19.95 35.00 11.53
N PHE A 13 19.66 34.55 10.31
CA PHE A 13 20.69 34.04 9.39
C PHE A 13 20.21 34.24 7.93
N THR A 14 20.93 35.15 7.29
CA THR A 14 21.16 35.42 5.86
C THR A 14 20.47 34.59 4.76
N SER A 15 19.99 35.29 3.74
CA SER A 15 19.56 34.78 2.44
C SER A 15 20.70 34.63 1.42
N ALA A 16 20.74 33.49 0.71
CA ALA A 16 21.27 33.30 -0.65
C ALA A 16 20.83 31.88 -1.12
N ALA A 17 20.54 31.57 -2.38
CA ALA A 17 20.51 32.37 -3.61
C ALA A 17 19.28 32.00 -4.47
N LYS A 18 18.90 32.88 -5.41
CA LYS A 18 18.04 32.52 -6.55
C LYS A 18 18.91 32.14 -7.75
N GLU A 19 18.26 31.53 -8.76
CA GLU A 19 18.75 31.30 -10.14
C GLU A 19 19.75 30.14 -10.31
N THR A 20 19.21 28.96 -10.67
CA THR A 20 19.80 27.90 -11.53
C THR A 20 18.88 26.65 -11.55
N ILE A 21 17.69 26.75 -12.15
CA ILE A 21 16.72 25.63 -12.24
C ILE A 21 16.21 25.37 -13.67
N THR A 22 16.58 26.17 -14.68
CA THR A 22 16.08 26.02 -16.06
C THR A 22 16.97 25.19 -16.99
N ASP A 23 18.28 25.13 -16.79
CA ASP A 23 19.18 24.59 -17.83
C ASP A 23 19.34 23.06 -17.79
N VAL A 24 19.14 22.42 -16.63
CA VAL A 24 19.29 20.95 -16.46
C VAL A 24 18.08 20.17 -17.00
N LEU A 25 16.95 20.83 -17.26
CA LEU A 25 15.72 20.20 -17.76
C LEU A 25 15.65 20.09 -19.29
N GLU A 26 16.47 20.81 -20.05
CA GLU A 26 16.51 20.70 -21.53
C GLU A 26 17.47 19.62 -22.05
N GLU A 27 18.58 19.33 -21.36
CA GLU A 27 19.58 18.32 -21.82
C GLU A 27 19.04 16.87 -21.82
N GLU A 28 18.20 16.51 -20.84
CA GLU A 28 17.58 15.18 -20.75
C GLU A 28 16.52 14.93 -21.84
N LEU A 29 15.83 15.98 -22.30
CA LEU A 29 14.83 15.87 -23.36
C LEU A 29 15.47 15.74 -24.75
N ALA A 30 16.55 16.50 -25.01
CA ALA A 30 17.29 16.42 -26.28
C ALA A 30 17.96 15.04 -26.50
N THR A 31 18.34 14.36 -25.42
CA THR A 31 19.00 13.04 -25.48
C THR A 31 18.03 11.90 -25.78
N ARG A 32 16.76 12.03 -25.35
CA ARG A 32 15.71 11.03 -25.62
C ARG A 32 15.19 11.04 -27.06
N GLU A 33 15.30 12.15 -27.80
CA GLU A 33 14.75 12.23 -29.17
C GLU A 33 15.66 11.61 -30.24
N LYS A 34 16.99 11.59 -30.04
CA LYS A 34 17.96 11.03 -31.00
C LYS A 34 17.93 9.50 -31.14
N SER A 35 17.47 8.77 -30.11
CA SER A 35 17.44 7.29 -30.14
C SER A 35 16.31 6.73 -31.04
N ARG A 36 15.27 7.52 -31.31
CA ARG A 36 14.04 7.05 -32.00
C ARG A 36 14.10 7.05 -33.53
N LYS A 37 15.23 7.41 -34.15
CA LYS A 37 15.36 7.67 -35.61
C LYS A 37 16.40 6.82 -36.37
N ARG A 38 16.88 5.71 -35.81
CA ARG A 38 17.79 4.77 -36.52
C ARG A 38 17.45 3.29 -36.31
N SER A 39 16.47 2.77 -37.06
CA SER A 39 16.55 1.44 -37.69
C SER A 39 15.38 1.24 -38.66
N ALA A 40 15.63 1.46 -39.95
CA ALA A 40 14.66 1.19 -41.01
C ALA A 40 15.39 0.80 -42.30
N TYR A 41 15.68 -0.50 -42.47
CA TYR A 41 15.98 -1.09 -43.77
C TYR A 41 15.60 -2.59 -43.83
N ARG A 42 15.29 -3.07 -45.04
CA ARG A 42 14.63 -4.34 -45.46
C ARG A 42 15.15 -4.65 -46.89
N PRO A 43 15.00 -5.83 -47.55
CA PRO A 43 14.46 -7.18 -47.21
C PRO A 43 15.60 -8.26 -47.22
N THR A 44 15.45 -9.59 -47.14
CA THR A 44 14.48 -10.62 -47.65
C THR A 44 14.39 -11.80 -46.63
N ALA A 45 13.79 -13.00 -46.81
CA ALA A 45 13.13 -13.70 -47.93
C ALA A 45 12.02 -14.68 -47.41
N LYS A 46 11.75 -15.78 -48.13
CA LYS A 46 11.01 -17.01 -47.75
C LYS A 46 11.68 -18.21 -48.46
N PRO A 47 11.67 -19.44 -47.91
CA PRO A 47 10.60 -20.40 -48.25
C PRO A 47 10.14 -21.31 -47.06
N ALA A 48 9.39 -22.37 -47.39
CA ALA A 48 8.49 -23.11 -46.49
C ALA A 48 9.12 -24.27 -45.67
N GLY A 49 8.40 -24.71 -44.63
CA GLY A 49 8.68 -25.92 -43.84
C GLY A 49 7.43 -26.39 -43.06
N THR A 50 7.26 -27.69 -42.89
CA THR A 50 6.00 -28.36 -42.50
C THR A 50 5.83 -28.65 -41.01
N ALA A 51 4.58 -28.51 -40.53
CA ALA A 51 3.88 -29.27 -39.48
C ALA A 51 4.62 -29.77 -38.20
N LYS A 52 4.08 -29.42 -37.01
CA LYS A 52 3.32 -30.35 -36.12
C LYS A 52 2.83 -29.72 -34.79
N ARG A 53 1.65 -30.20 -34.37
CA ARG A 53 0.95 -30.15 -33.07
C ARG A 53 1.85 -30.13 -31.80
N ALA A 54 1.56 -29.24 -30.83
CA ALA A 54 1.43 -29.56 -29.39
C ALA A 54 0.94 -28.37 -28.51
N THR A 55 0.23 -28.69 -27.42
CA THR A 55 -0.01 -27.93 -26.16
C THR A 55 -0.36 -26.43 -26.20
N ARG A 56 -1.63 -26.13 -25.90
CA ARG A 56 -2.07 -24.81 -25.37
C ARG A 56 -1.55 -24.65 -23.93
N THR A 57 -0.49 -23.87 -23.73
CA THR A 57 -0.15 -23.33 -22.41
C THR A 57 -1.24 -22.34 -21.98
N ALA A 58 -1.86 -22.55 -20.83
CA ALA A 58 -2.79 -21.58 -20.26
C ALA A 58 -2.01 -20.37 -19.74
N SER A 59 -2.36 -19.18 -20.21
CA SER A 59 -1.87 -17.92 -19.63
C SER A 59 -2.41 -17.77 -18.20
N PRO A 60 -1.66 -17.14 -17.27
CA PRO A 60 -2.20 -16.79 -15.95
C PRO A 60 -3.36 -15.79 -16.13
N ASP A 61 -4.45 -16.03 -15.41
CA ASP A 61 -5.72 -15.34 -15.62
C ASP A 61 -5.64 -13.88 -15.15
N SER A 62 -5.81 -12.96 -16.10
CA SER A 62 -5.73 -11.52 -15.87
C SER A 62 -6.93 -11.05 -15.04
N ALA A 63 -6.66 -10.53 -13.83
CA ALA A 63 -7.57 -9.67 -13.07
C ALA A 63 -9.04 -10.14 -13.07
N ARG A 64 -9.32 -11.24 -12.36
CA ARG A 64 -10.71 -11.63 -12.04
C ARG A 64 -11.40 -10.44 -11.36
N SER A 65 -12.37 -9.82 -12.04
CA SER A 65 -13.11 -8.69 -11.50
C SER A 65 -13.67 -9.01 -10.11
N PRO A 66 -13.78 -8.03 -9.20
CA PRO A 66 -14.41 -8.24 -7.90
C PRO A 66 -15.77 -8.93 -8.11
N ARG A 67 -16.01 -9.99 -7.34
CA ARG A 67 -17.33 -10.64 -7.30
C ARG A 67 -18.37 -9.56 -6.99
N ALA A 68 -19.51 -9.56 -7.67
CA ALA A 68 -20.62 -8.70 -7.25
C ALA A 68 -20.93 -9.02 -5.77
N GLY A 69 -20.96 -7.99 -4.92
CA GLY A 69 -21.04 -8.11 -3.47
C GLY A 69 -19.70 -8.21 -2.71
N ALA A 70 -18.54 -8.01 -3.35
CA ALA A 70 -17.25 -7.98 -2.63
C ALA A 70 -17.16 -6.90 -1.53
N HIS A 71 -17.98 -5.85 -1.61
CA HIS A 71 -18.12 -4.82 -0.57
C HIS A 71 -19.03 -5.24 0.59
N ASP A 72 -20.00 -6.15 0.39
CA ASP A 72 -20.99 -6.52 1.41
C ASP A 72 -20.34 -7.21 2.62
N GLY A 73 -19.22 -7.90 2.39
CA GLY A 73 -18.42 -8.56 3.43
C GLY A 73 -17.51 -7.61 4.24
N ILE A 74 -17.54 -6.29 4.00
CA ILE A 74 -16.51 -5.36 4.51
C ILE A 74 -17.16 -4.13 5.18
N GLY A 75 -16.78 -3.89 6.43
CA GLY A 75 -17.12 -2.67 7.17
C GLY A 75 -15.89 -2.01 7.79
N VAL A 76 -16.10 -0.85 8.41
CA VAL A 76 -15.12 -0.25 9.31
C VAL A 76 -15.21 -0.96 10.66
N TYR A 77 -14.07 -1.25 11.29
CA TYR A 77 -14.04 -1.73 12.67
C TYR A 77 -14.10 -0.52 13.62
N ASP A 78 -15.19 -0.39 14.37
CA ASP A 78 -15.42 0.75 15.25
C ASP A 78 -14.61 0.65 16.55
N VAL A 79 -13.37 1.16 16.50
CA VAL A 79 -12.45 1.25 17.64
C VAL A 79 -13.01 2.13 18.76
N ALA A 80 -13.86 3.13 18.45
CA ALA A 80 -14.38 4.06 19.45
C ALA A 80 -15.43 3.40 20.37
N SER A 81 -16.24 2.48 19.86
CA SER A 81 -17.21 1.72 20.68
C SER A 81 -16.70 0.36 21.16
N LEU A 82 -15.82 -0.32 20.40
CA LEU A 82 -15.33 -1.66 20.71
C LEU A 82 -13.95 -1.69 21.40
N GLY A 83 -13.22 -0.58 21.37
CA GLY A 83 -11.80 -0.53 21.72
C GLY A 83 -10.91 -1.15 20.64
N LEU A 84 -9.60 -1.22 20.90
CA LEU A 84 -8.66 -1.94 20.03
C LEU A 84 -8.92 -3.46 20.09
N PRO A 85 -8.77 -4.18 18.96
CA PRO A 85 -8.96 -5.63 18.95
C PRO A 85 -7.88 -6.32 19.80
N LYS A 86 -8.17 -7.54 20.26
CA LYS A 86 -7.18 -8.41 20.89
C LYS A 86 -6.20 -8.91 19.82
N PHE A 87 -5.14 -8.15 19.57
CA PHE A 87 -4.08 -8.51 18.64
C PHE A 87 -3.51 -9.90 18.94
N THR A 88 -3.35 -10.70 17.89
CA THR A 88 -2.77 -12.04 17.92
C THR A 88 -1.83 -12.21 16.74
N TYR A 89 -0.81 -13.04 16.88
CA TYR A 89 0.05 -13.42 15.77
C TYR A 89 0.20 -14.94 15.79
N SER A 90 -0.36 -15.57 14.77
CA SER A 90 -0.49 -17.00 14.55
C SER A 90 -0.69 -17.27 13.05
N PRO A 91 0.20 -16.82 12.15
CA PRO A 91 0.08 -17.09 10.73
C PRO A 91 0.29 -18.58 10.46
N ASP A 92 -0.59 -19.18 9.65
CA ASP A 92 -0.55 -20.59 9.25
C ASP A 92 -0.81 -20.70 7.73
N PRO A 93 0.10 -21.25 6.91
CA PRO A 93 -0.08 -21.31 5.46
C PRO A 93 -1.04 -22.44 5.03
N ASP A 94 -2.23 -22.53 5.64
CA ASP A 94 -3.26 -23.53 5.32
C ASP A 94 -4.19 -23.09 4.16
N GLY A 95 -4.24 -21.78 3.87
CA GLY A 95 -4.99 -21.18 2.77
C GLY A 95 -6.23 -20.39 3.21
N ASP A 96 -6.56 -20.38 4.51
CA ASP A 96 -7.35 -19.34 5.15
C ASP A 96 -6.44 -18.15 5.50
N ALA A 97 -7.02 -17.05 6.02
CA ALA A 97 -6.29 -15.82 6.32
C ALA A 97 -6.17 -15.60 7.82
N ASP A 98 -4.93 -15.59 8.35
CA ASP A 98 -4.70 -15.58 9.80
C ASP A 98 -3.93 -14.37 10.35
N PRO A 99 -4.12 -14.02 11.64
CA PRO A 99 -3.45 -12.89 12.27
C PRO A 99 -1.92 -12.97 12.20
N GLY A 100 -1.31 -11.93 11.63
CA GLY A 100 0.11 -11.90 11.27
C GLY A 100 0.39 -12.07 9.78
N GLU A 101 -0.62 -12.37 8.96
CA GLU A 101 -0.48 -12.43 7.50
C GLU A 101 -0.90 -11.14 6.80
N VAL A 102 -0.20 -10.82 5.71
CA VAL A 102 -0.65 -9.84 4.72
C VAL A 102 -1.39 -10.58 3.61
N VAL A 103 -2.64 -10.24 3.38
CA VAL A 103 -3.54 -10.88 2.39
C VAL A 103 -4.16 -9.83 1.47
N TRP A 104 -4.63 -10.23 0.29
CA TRP A 104 -5.30 -9.30 -0.64
C TRP A 104 -6.81 -9.32 -0.47
N THR A 105 -7.43 -8.14 -0.41
CA THR A 105 -8.89 -8.00 -0.44
C THR A 105 -9.30 -6.65 -1.02
N TRP A 106 -10.57 -6.54 -1.40
CA TRP A 106 -11.16 -5.29 -1.81
C TRP A 106 -11.16 -4.30 -0.63
N VAL A 107 -10.80 -3.04 -0.86
CA VAL A 107 -10.79 -2.01 0.18
C VAL A 107 -11.67 -0.83 -0.26
N PRO A 108 -12.74 -0.49 0.48
CA PRO A 108 -13.60 0.64 0.14
C PRO A 108 -12.83 1.96 0.22
N PHE A 109 -13.13 2.87 -0.69
CA PHE A 109 -12.75 4.27 -0.55
C PHE A 109 -13.51 4.89 0.65
N GLU A 110 -13.07 6.06 1.10
CA GLU A 110 -13.63 6.69 2.31
C GLU A 110 -14.77 7.63 1.98
N GLU A 111 -14.68 8.23 0.79
CA GLU A 111 -15.62 9.18 0.21
C GLU A 111 -16.86 8.49 -0.37
N ASP A 112 -16.70 7.26 -0.85
CA ASP A 112 -17.76 6.42 -1.42
C ASP A 112 -17.44 4.94 -1.18
N ALA A 113 -18.17 4.31 -0.26
CA ALA A 113 -18.00 2.90 0.09
C ALA A 113 -18.65 1.93 -0.92
N ALA A 114 -19.32 2.39 -1.97
CA ALA A 114 -19.65 1.56 -3.13
C ALA A 114 -18.45 1.42 -4.09
N GLN A 115 -17.47 2.31 -3.98
CA GLN A 115 -16.21 2.27 -4.71
C GLN A 115 -15.06 1.78 -3.84
N GLY A 116 -14.05 1.21 -4.48
CA GLY A 116 -12.91 0.61 -3.80
C GLY A 116 -11.96 -0.03 -4.78
N LYS A 117 -10.86 -0.57 -4.25
CA LYS A 117 -9.87 -1.31 -5.05
C LYS A 117 -9.22 -2.41 -4.25
N ASP A 118 -8.75 -3.44 -4.95
CA ASP A 118 -8.00 -4.54 -4.35
C ASP A 118 -6.66 -4.03 -3.78
N ARG A 119 -6.33 -4.41 -2.55
CA ARG A 119 -5.12 -3.98 -1.83
C ARG A 119 -4.61 -5.09 -0.90
N PRO A 120 -3.30 -5.10 -0.59
CA PRO A 120 -2.79 -5.85 0.56
C PRO A 120 -3.34 -5.24 1.87
N VAL A 121 -3.70 -6.11 2.81
CA VAL A 121 -4.11 -5.77 4.18
C VAL A 121 -3.43 -6.71 5.16
N LEU A 122 -3.00 -6.21 6.31
CA LEU A 122 -2.46 -7.02 7.41
C LEU A 122 -3.61 -7.49 8.30
N VAL A 123 -3.75 -8.80 8.51
CA VAL A 123 -4.67 -9.37 9.49
C VAL A 123 -4.11 -9.18 10.89
N LEU A 124 -4.86 -8.47 11.75
CA LEU A 124 -4.44 -8.07 13.09
C LEU A 124 -5.02 -8.96 14.20
N ALA A 125 -6.25 -9.43 14.00
CA ALA A 125 -6.98 -10.27 14.95
C ALA A 125 -8.19 -10.93 14.29
N ARG A 126 -8.74 -11.97 14.93
CA ARG A 126 -10.09 -12.48 14.66
C ARG A 126 -11.09 -11.81 15.61
N HIS A 127 -12.24 -11.38 15.10
CA HIS A 127 -13.36 -10.81 15.87
C HIS A 127 -14.64 -11.60 15.53
N GLY A 128 -14.97 -12.56 16.39
CA GLY A 128 -15.97 -13.58 16.07
C GLY A 128 -15.52 -14.42 14.88
N LYS A 129 -16.32 -14.45 13.81
CA LYS A 129 -15.97 -15.13 12.54
C LYS A 129 -15.21 -14.24 11.55
N ARG A 130 -15.14 -12.93 11.81
CA ARG A 130 -14.57 -11.92 10.91
C ARG A 130 -13.11 -11.62 11.27
N LEU A 131 -12.40 -11.02 10.33
CA LEU A 131 -11.03 -10.57 10.48
C LEU A 131 -11.01 -9.06 10.73
N VAL A 132 -10.21 -8.61 11.70
CA VAL A 132 -9.87 -7.19 11.83
C VAL A 132 -8.54 -6.99 11.10
N VAL A 133 -8.53 -6.09 10.11
CA VAL A 133 -7.38 -5.87 9.23
C VAL A 133 -7.02 -4.39 9.14
N SER A 134 -5.77 -4.09 8.77
CA SER A 134 -5.38 -2.74 8.36
C SER A 134 -4.78 -2.71 6.95
N GLN A 135 -4.99 -1.60 6.26
CA GLN A 135 -4.63 -1.39 4.86
C GLN A 135 -3.13 -1.16 4.70
N LEU A 136 -2.50 -1.78 3.69
CA LEU A 136 -1.13 -1.50 3.31
C LEU A 136 -1.04 -0.61 2.06
N THR A 137 0.07 0.11 1.95
CA THR A 137 0.47 0.89 0.77
C THR A 137 1.97 0.77 0.56
N SER A 138 2.43 0.96 -0.68
CA SER A 138 3.86 1.13 -1.02
C SER A 138 4.12 2.52 -1.58
N LYS A 139 3.25 3.48 -1.21
CA LYS A 139 3.54 4.90 -1.31
C LYS A 139 4.26 5.27 -0.01
N ASP A 140 5.41 5.92 -0.16
CA ASP A 140 6.16 6.60 0.89
C ASP A 140 5.37 7.83 1.35
N HIS A 141 5.09 7.90 2.65
CA HIS A 141 4.42 9.00 3.32
C HIS A 141 5.31 9.76 4.31
N ASP A 142 6.61 9.48 4.43
CA ASP A 142 7.51 10.20 5.36
C ASP A 142 7.53 11.71 5.06
N LEU A 143 7.62 12.05 3.77
CA LEU A 143 7.68 13.44 3.30
C LEU A 143 6.32 14.17 3.35
N ASP A 144 5.21 13.43 3.43
CA ASP A 144 3.86 14.01 3.49
C ASP A 144 3.05 13.65 4.76
N ALA A 145 3.66 13.03 5.77
CA ALA A 145 3.01 12.62 7.01
C ALA A 145 2.26 13.77 7.71
N ALA A 146 2.84 14.99 7.72
CA ALA A 146 2.20 16.18 8.28
C ALA A 146 1.03 16.73 7.43
N GLN A 147 0.91 16.31 6.16
CA GLN A 147 -0.23 16.56 5.30
C GLN A 147 -1.28 15.45 5.46
N GLU A 148 -0.88 14.18 5.48
CA GLU A 148 -1.76 13.02 5.73
C GLU A 148 -2.49 13.14 7.08
N ALA A 149 -1.78 13.51 8.15
CA ALA A 149 -2.35 13.70 9.48
C ALA A 149 -3.42 14.82 9.54
N ARG A 150 -3.37 15.82 8.64
CA ARG A 150 -4.44 16.85 8.52
C ARG A 150 -5.73 16.28 7.93
N TRP A 151 -5.63 15.17 7.21
CA TRP A 151 -6.76 14.38 6.71
C TRP A 151 -7.09 13.19 7.64
N GLY A 152 -6.53 13.17 8.85
CA GLY A 152 -6.72 12.08 9.81
C GLY A 152 -6.02 10.77 9.45
N ARG A 153 -5.13 10.76 8.44
CA ARG A 153 -4.43 9.55 7.99
C ARG A 153 -3.07 9.42 8.66
N TYR A 154 -2.80 8.24 9.18
CA TYR A 154 -1.57 7.92 9.90
C TYR A 154 -1.03 6.59 9.42
N TRP A 155 0.27 6.55 9.13
CA TRP A 155 0.94 5.40 8.53
C TRP A 155 2.15 4.97 9.39
N HIS A 156 2.57 3.71 9.25
CA HIS A 156 3.72 3.14 9.93
C HIS A 156 4.48 2.19 9.02
N ASP A 157 5.80 2.31 8.98
CA ASP A 157 6.68 1.41 8.22
C ASP A 157 6.49 -0.05 8.60
N VAL A 158 6.33 -0.90 7.59
CA VAL A 158 6.50 -2.36 7.71
C VAL A 158 7.66 -2.90 6.87
N GLY A 159 8.35 -2.02 6.12
CA GLY A 159 9.49 -2.36 5.29
C GLY A 159 9.12 -3.21 4.07
N THR A 160 10.06 -4.03 3.60
CA THR A 160 9.88 -4.88 2.42
C THR A 160 9.39 -6.27 2.79
N GLY A 161 8.63 -6.91 1.90
CA GLY A 161 8.18 -8.28 2.09
C GLY A 161 7.51 -8.91 0.87
N PRO A 162 7.25 -10.22 0.91
CA PRO A 162 6.68 -11.01 -0.19
C PRO A 162 5.28 -10.56 -0.65
N TRP A 163 4.58 -9.72 0.12
CA TRP A 163 3.29 -9.14 -0.24
C TRP A 163 3.37 -8.09 -1.37
N ASP A 164 4.55 -7.51 -1.63
CA ASP A 164 4.80 -6.71 -2.83
C ASP A 164 5.75 -7.48 -3.78
N PRO A 165 5.27 -7.93 -4.96
CA PRO A 165 6.11 -8.61 -5.95
C PRO A 165 7.31 -7.79 -6.48
N LYS A 166 7.31 -6.46 -6.27
CA LYS A 166 8.42 -5.57 -6.60
C LYS A 166 9.38 -5.34 -5.42
N GLY A 167 9.10 -5.93 -4.26
CA GLY A 167 9.93 -5.84 -3.05
C GLY A 167 10.09 -4.42 -2.50
N ARG A 168 9.14 -3.51 -2.76
CA ARG A 168 9.23 -2.13 -2.30
C ARG A 168 8.95 -2.01 -0.80
N PRO A 169 9.52 -1.01 -0.11
CA PRO A 169 9.07 -0.63 1.22
C PRO A 169 7.56 -0.37 1.21
N SER A 170 6.90 -0.81 2.28
CA SER A 170 5.47 -0.67 2.47
C SER A 170 5.19 -0.13 3.86
N GLU A 171 4.05 0.52 3.99
CA GLU A 171 3.51 1.08 5.22
C GLU A 171 2.13 0.50 5.48
N VAL A 172 1.74 0.43 6.75
CA VAL A 172 0.40 0.05 7.20
C VAL A 172 -0.31 1.26 7.81
N ARG A 173 -1.61 1.38 7.57
CA ARG A 173 -2.43 2.45 8.13
C ARG A 173 -2.74 2.21 9.62
N LEU A 174 -2.89 3.28 10.40
CA LEU A 174 -3.17 3.20 11.84
C LEU A 174 -4.59 3.65 12.22
N ASP A 175 -5.12 4.64 11.50
CA ASP A 175 -6.38 5.34 11.82
C ASP A 175 -7.66 4.66 11.32
N ARG A 176 -7.52 3.66 10.43
CA ARG A 176 -8.68 2.99 9.79
C ARG A 176 -8.50 1.48 9.74
N LEU A 177 -9.05 0.81 10.75
CA LEU A 177 -9.21 -0.64 10.79
C LEU A 177 -10.49 -1.06 10.06
N LEU A 178 -10.44 -2.19 9.36
CA LEU A 178 -11.58 -2.77 8.65
C LEU A 178 -11.98 -4.10 9.29
N LEU A 179 -13.27 -4.41 9.25
CA LEU A 179 -13.84 -5.69 9.65
C LEU A 179 -14.29 -6.44 8.38
N VAL A 180 -13.68 -7.59 8.12
CA VAL A 180 -13.73 -8.29 6.83
C VAL A 180 -14.23 -9.72 7.04
N GLU A 181 -15.18 -10.17 6.22
CA GLU A 181 -15.57 -11.59 6.15
C GLU A 181 -14.44 -12.41 5.48
N PRO A 182 -14.08 -13.61 5.97
CA PRO A 182 -12.97 -14.37 5.38
C PRO A 182 -13.16 -14.75 3.91
N ASP A 183 -14.41 -14.84 3.41
CA ASP A 183 -14.73 -15.29 2.05
C ASP A 183 -14.52 -14.22 0.96
N VAL A 184 -14.37 -12.94 1.34
CA VAL A 184 -13.96 -11.85 0.45
C VAL A 184 -12.45 -11.60 0.44
N VAL A 185 -11.68 -12.40 1.19
CA VAL A 185 -10.21 -12.41 1.10
C VAL A 185 -9.76 -13.29 -0.07
N ARG A 186 -8.76 -12.81 -0.82
CA ARG A 186 -8.12 -13.55 -1.91
C ARG A 186 -6.97 -14.39 -1.35
N ARG A 187 -6.76 -15.58 -1.93
CA ARG A 187 -5.67 -16.52 -1.61
C ARG A 187 -4.27 -16.05 -2.08
N GLU A 188 -4.06 -14.75 -2.12
CA GLU A 188 -2.75 -14.13 -2.32
C GLU A 188 -2.36 -13.52 -0.99
N GLY A 189 -1.31 -14.05 -0.36
CA GLY A 189 -0.86 -13.58 0.94
C GLY A 189 0.48 -14.16 1.38
N ALA A 190 1.00 -13.63 2.48
CA ALA A 190 2.23 -14.09 3.11
C ALA A 190 2.34 -13.65 4.57
N ALA A 191 2.96 -14.47 5.41
CA ALA A 191 3.28 -14.15 6.79
C ALA A 191 4.23 -12.94 6.91
N MET A 192 3.83 -11.93 7.68
CA MET A 192 4.71 -10.85 8.13
C MET A 192 5.66 -11.37 9.19
N LYS A 193 6.88 -10.82 9.31
CA LYS A 193 7.78 -11.15 10.43
C LYS A 193 7.14 -10.71 11.76
N ARG A 194 7.15 -11.57 12.78
CA ARG A 194 6.67 -11.27 14.14
C ARG A 194 7.14 -9.91 14.66
N SER A 195 8.43 -9.60 14.54
CA SER A 195 9.00 -8.32 15.02
C SER A 195 8.36 -7.10 14.34
N THR A 196 8.02 -7.19 13.05
CA THR A 196 7.35 -6.13 12.31
C THR A 196 5.90 -6.02 12.77
N PHE A 197 5.19 -7.14 12.91
CA PHE A 197 3.82 -7.17 13.44
C PHE A 197 3.73 -6.56 14.85
N ASP A 198 4.64 -6.94 15.74
CA ASP A 198 4.67 -6.41 17.11
C ASP A 198 4.95 -4.88 17.11
N GLY A 199 5.73 -4.37 16.15
CA GLY A 199 5.89 -2.93 15.89
C GLY A 199 4.59 -2.24 15.46
N VAL A 200 3.84 -2.83 14.51
CA VAL A 200 2.50 -2.35 14.11
C VAL A 200 1.54 -2.31 15.30
N VAL A 201 1.56 -3.33 16.17
CA VAL A 201 0.73 -3.36 17.39
C VAL A 201 1.10 -2.23 18.35
N VAL A 202 2.38 -1.90 18.50
CA VAL A 202 2.82 -0.74 19.30
C VAL A 202 2.35 0.57 18.67
N ALA A 203 2.50 0.74 17.35
CA ALA A 203 2.06 1.93 16.63
C ALA A 203 0.53 2.15 16.72
N LEU A 204 -0.26 1.09 16.54
CA LEU A 204 -1.72 1.14 16.72
C LEU A 204 -2.11 1.51 18.15
N ARG A 205 -1.45 0.93 19.16
CA ARG A 205 -1.70 1.27 20.57
C ARG A 205 -1.34 2.72 20.89
N ALA A 206 -0.27 3.26 20.31
CA ALA A 206 0.13 4.65 20.51
C ALA A 206 -0.80 5.66 19.80
N HIS A 207 -1.35 5.28 18.63
CA HIS A 207 -2.27 6.14 17.88
C HIS A 207 -3.66 6.25 18.53
N TRP A 208 -4.15 5.17 19.14
CA TRP A 208 -5.48 5.07 19.78
C TRP A 208 -5.42 5.14 21.33
N ALA A 209 -4.41 5.80 21.89
CA ALA A 209 -4.19 5.95 23.34
C ALA A 209 -4.96 7.13 23.96
#